data_AF-A0A4C1Z660-F1
#
_entry.id   AF-A0A4C1Z660-F1
#
_cell.length_a   1.000
_cell.length_b   1.000
_cell.length_c   1.000
_cell.angle_alpha   90.00
_cell.angle_beta   90.00
_cell.angle_gamma   90.00
#
_symmetry.space_group_name_H-M   'P 1'
#
loop_
_entity.id
_entity.type
_entity.pdbx_description
1 polymer ?
#
loop_
_entity_poly.entity_id
_entity_poly.type
_entity_poly.pdbx_seq_one_letter_code
_entity_poly.pdbx_strand_id
1 'polypeptide(L)'
;MMYASNAWAPATELEMIRSALSSLQRGFAIKICRAYRTVSLTSAMILAGLLPLDLRIREAEALYKAKKGLSMDYLPPGKELEKDIANTERPHPAKAMSIEYELVDESDPDPLGKIAGPQIYTDGSKINGRVGAAITWWTNDTESEYQTLSLHPSCSVYQAEMYALYRAVAMVKASREKVVNILSDSRSSLELLSNPRTGHPLAHAIRKVQETLTLKEKKYVSTG
;
A
#
# COMPACT_ATOMS: atom_id res chain seq x y z
N MET A 1 -17.43 -5.12 -18.01
CA MET A 1 -17.03 -5.31 -19.42
C MET A 1 -15.50 -5.30 -19.63
N MET A 2 -14.70 -4.61 -18.80
CA MET A 2 -13.25 -4.45 -19.05
C MET A 2 -12.32 -5.45 -18.32
N TYR A 3 -12.84 -6.54 -17.75
CA TYR A 3 -12.04 -7.43 -16.89
C TYR A 3 -10.87 -8.12 -17.63
N ALA A 4 -11.02 -8.32 -18.94
CA ALA A 4 -10.01 -8.92 -19.82
C ALA A 4 -9.52 -7.92 -20.90
N SER A 5 -9.57 -6.61 -20.61
CA SER A 5 -9.12 -5.57 -21.55
C SER A 5 -7.69 -5.81 -22.01
N ASN A 6 -6.81 -6.33 -21.15
CA ASN A 6 -5.43 -6.67 -21.50
C ASN A 6 -5.31 -7.73 -22.61
N ALA A 7 -6.32 -8.59 -22.81
CA ALA A 7 -6.31 -9.60 -23.85
C ALA A 7 -6.96 -9.11 -25.16
N TRP A 8 -7.99 -8.28 -25.07
CA TRP A 8 -8.79 -7.89 -26.25
C TRP A 8 -8.63 -6.43 -26.66
N ALA A 9 -7.84 -5.63 -25.94
CA ALA A 9 -7.54 -4.24 -26.30
C ALA A 9 -7.01 -4.08 -27.73
N PRO A 10 -6.11 -4.95 -28.26
CA PRO A 10 -5.68 -4.86 -29.66
C PRO A 10 -6.85 -4.94 -30.65
N ALA A 11 -7.92 -5.65 -30.31
CA ALA A 11 -9.10 -5.76 -31.16
C ALA A 11 -9.85 -4.41 -31.31
N THR A 12 -9.64 -3.45 -30.39
CA THR A 12 -10.23 -2.10 -30.49
C THR A 12 -9.60 -1.22 -31.57
N GLU A 13 -8.50 -1.67 -32.19
CA GLU A 13 -7.94 -1.08 -33.41
C GLU A 13 -8.83 -1.34 -34.64
N LEU A 14 -9.63 -2.42 -34.60
CA LEU A 14 -10.55 -2.76 -35.68
C LEU A 14 -11.80 -1.87 -35.64
N GLU A 15 -12.05 -1.17 -36.73
CA GLU A 15 -13.16 -0.20 -36.83
C GLU A 15 -14.54 -0.85 -36.61
N MET A 16 -14.71 -2.10 -37.05
CA MET A 16 -15.94 -2.87 -36.79
C MET A 16 -16.23 -3.01 -35.30
N ILE A 17 -15.20 -3.29 -34.50
CA ILE A 17 -15.32 -3.46 -33.06
C ILE A 17 -15.57 -2.11 -32.39
N ARG A 18 -14.86 -1.06 -32.82
CA ARG A 18 -15.09 0.30 -32.32
C ARG A 18 -16.53 0.77 -32.57
N SER A 19 -17.04 0.56 -33.78
CA SER A 19 -18.42 0.89 -34.15
C SER A 19 -19.45 0.13 -33.30
N ALA A 20 -19.20 -1.17 -33.04
CA ALA A 20 -20.05 -1.96 -32.15
C ALA A 20 -20.04 -1.43 -30.70
N LEU A 21 -18.86 -1.08 -30.16
CA LEU A 21 -18.71 -0.48 -28.83
C LEU A 21 -19.41 0.88 -28.74
N SER A 22 -19.24 1.74 -29.74
CA SER A 22 -19.92 3.04 -29.83
C SER A 22 -21.44 2.89 -29.89
N SER A 23 -21.95 1.92 -30.66
CA SER A 23 -23.38 1.63 -30.76
C SER A 23 -23.97 1.21 -29.41
N LEU A 24 -23.28 0.31 -28.70
CA LEU A 24 -23.65 -0.10 -27.35
C LEU A 24 -23.63 1.10 -26.38
N GLN A 25 -22.53 1.85 -26.35
CA GLN A 25 -22.33 2.98 -25.45
C GLN A 25 -23.37 4.09 -25.67
N ARG A 26 -23.75 4.34 -26.93
CA ARG A 26 -24.80 5.31 -27.29
C ARG A 26 -26.11 5.03 -26.60
N GLY A 27 -26.51 3.76 -26.51
CA GLY A 27 -27.74 3.35 -25.86
C GLY A 27 -27.78 3.74 -24.38
N PHE A 28 -26.64 3.64 -23.68
CA PHE A 28 -26.50 4.10 -22.31
C PHE A 28 -26.44 5.63 -22.21
N ALA A 29 -25.66 6.29 -23.08
CA ALA A 29 -25.49 7.74 -23.07
C ALA A 29 -26.83 8.46 -23.22
N ILE A 30 -27.66 8.05 -24.19
CA ILE A 30 -29.00 8.63 -24.42
C ILE A 30 -29.90 8.50 -23.19
N LYS A 31 -29.85 7.35 -22.49
CA LYS A 31 -30.64 7.12 -21.27
C LYS A 31 -30.17 8.02 -20.13
N ILE A 32 -28.85 8.19 -19.97
CA ILE A 32 -28.25 9.03 -18.92
C ILE A 32 -28.65 10.49 -19.10
N CYS A 33 -28.50 11.05 -20.31
CA CYS A 33 -28.83 12.45 -20.57
C CYS A 33 -30.31 12.70 -20.90
N ARG A 34 -31.15 11.65 -20.87
CA ARG A 34 -32.58 11.70 -21.23
C ARG A 34 -32.84 12.35 -22.60
N ALA A 35 -31.95 12.08 -23.56
CA ALA A 35 -32.00 12.65 -24.90
C ALA A 35 -32.97 11.90 -25.83
N TYR A 36 -33.35 12.54 -26.93
CA TYR A 36 -34.05 11.87 -28.02
C TYR A 36 -33.18 10.81 -28.69
N ARG A 37 -33.83 9.76 -29.24
CA ARG A 37 -33.15 8.69 -29.98
C ARG A 37 -32.39 9.18 -31.23
N THR A 38 -32.66 10.39 -31.72
CA THR A 38 -32.01 10.98 -32.90
C THR A 38 -30.74 11.76 -32.57
N VAL A 39 -30.40 11.96 -31.30
CA VAL A 39 -29.20 12.71 -30.90
C VAL A 39 -27.95 11.98 -31.38
N SER A 40 -26.97 12.75 -31.89
CA SER A 40 -25.70 12.21 -32.36
C SER A 40 -24.96 11.47 -31.23
N LEU A 41 -24.13 10.49 -31.58
CA LEU A 41 -23.30 9.77 -30.60
C LEU A 41 -22.45 10.75 -29.79
N THR A 42 -21.71 11.62 -30.47
CA THR A 42 -20.77 12.57 -29.87
C THR A 42 -21.48 13.50 -28.88
N SER A 43 -22.63 14.07 -29.27
CA SER A 43 -23.42 14.93 -28.39
C SER A 43 -23.95 14.15 -27.18
N ALA A 44 -24.48 12.94 -27.38
CA ALA A 44 -24.99 12.12 -26.28
C ALA A 44 -23.89 11.78 -25.27
N MET A 45 -22.69 11.45 -25.75
CA MET A 45 -21.55 11.12 -24.90
C MET A 45 -21.01 12.33 -24.11
N ILE A 46 -20.88 13.48 -24.77
CA ILE A 46 -20.44 14.72 -24.10
C ILE A 46 -21.43 15.11 -23.01
N LEU A 47 -22.73 15.12 -23.32
CA LEU A 47 -23.79 15.46 -22.36
C LEU A 47 -23.87 14.44 -21.22
N ALA A 48 -23.56 13.17 -21.47
CA ALA A 48 -23.52 12.13 -20.44
C ALA A 48 -22.18 12.09 -19.66
N GLY A 49 -21.16 12.88 -20.06
CA GLY A 49 -19.84 12.85 -19.44
C GLY A 49 -19.08 11.52 -19.64
N LEU A 50 -19.35 10.79 -20.72
CA LEU A 50 -18.79 9.47 -20.96
C LEU A 50 -17.60 9.49 -21.93
N LEU A 51 -16.46 8.94 -21.49
CA LEU A 51 -15.31 8.68 -22.37
C LEU A 51 -15.61 7.49 -23.30
N PRO A 52 -15.22 7.53 -24.60
CA PRO A 52 -15.33 6.39 -25.51
C PRO A 52 -14.81 5.07 -24.93
N LEU A 53 -15.60 4.01 -25.12
CA LEU A 53 -15.33 2.72 -24.49
C LEU A 53 -14.03 2.08 -24.99
N ASP A 54 -13.66 2.29 -26.26
CA ASP A 54 -12.39 1.85 -26.82
C ASP A 54 -11.19 2.54 -26.16
N LEU A 55 -11.30 3.83 -25.82
CA LEU A 55 -10.26 4.55 -25.07
C LEU A 55 -10.18 4.06 -23.63
N ARG A 56 -11.32 3.76 -23.00
CA ARG A 56 -11.34 3.15 -21.65
C ARG A 56 -10.68 1.77 -21.63
N ILE A 57 -10.88 0.98 -22.69
CA ILE A 57 -10.23 -0.33 -22.82
C ILE A 57 -8.71 -0.17 -22.95
N ARG A 58 -8.24 0.77 -23.76
CA ARG A 58 -6.81 1.10 -23.91
C ARG A 58 -6.21 1.65 -22.61
N GLU A 59 -6.92 2.51 -21.90
CA GLU A 59 -6.53 3.00 -20.57
C GLU A 59 -6.36 1.82 -19.59
N ALA A 60 -7.32 0.90 -19.55
CA ALA A 60 -7.26 -0.27 -18.67
C ALA A 60 -6.11 -1.22 -19.03
N GLU A 61 -5.83 -1.43 -20.32
CA GLU A 61 -4.67 -2.20 -20.79
C GLU A 61 -3.34 -1.53 -20.38
N ALA A 62 -3.21 -0.22 -20.61
CA ALA A 62 -2.02 0.53 -20.23
C ALA A 62 -1.75 0.44 -18.72
N LEU A 63 -2.79 0.63 -17.90
CA LEU A 63 -2.70 0.47 -16.45
C LEU A 63 -2.30 -0.96 -16.05
N TYR A 64 -2.82 -1.98 -16.73
CA TYR A 64 -2.43 -3.37 -16.48
C TYR A 64 -0.95 -3.59 -16.79
N LYS A 65 -0.47 -3.15 -17.96
CA LYS A 65 0.94 -3.26 -18.37
C LYS A 65 1.86 -2.55 -17.38
N ALA A 66 1.50 -1.34 -16.94
CA ALA A 66 2.26 -0.59 -15.94
C ALA A 66 2.31 -1.33 -14.58
N LYS A 67 1.16 -1.81 -14.08
CA LYS A 67 1.08 -2.57 -12.83
C LYS A 67 1.86 -3.88 -12.86
N LYS A 68 1.95 -4.52 -14.02
CA LYS A 68 2.74 -5.75 -14.22
C LYS A 68 4.20 -5.49 -14.59
N GLY A 69 4.62 -4.23 -14.73
CA GLY A 69 5.97 -3.86 -15.13
C GLY A 69 6.32 -4.24 -16.58
N LEU A 70 5.31 -4.42 -17.43
CA LEU A 70 5.49 -4.74 -18.86
C LEU A 70 5.75 -3.48 -19.71
N SER A 71 5.36 -2.31 -19.22
CA SER A 71 5.62 -1.01 -19.85
C SER A 71 5.76 0.06 -18.77
N MET A 72 6.61 1.05 -19.02
CA MET A 72 6.79 2.23 -18.17
C MET A 72 6.41 3.52 -18.90
N ASP A 73 5.76 3.43 -20.07
CA ASP A 73 5.57 4.56 -20.99
C ASP A 73 4.75 5.70 -20.37
N TYR A 74 3.91 5.38 -19.39
CA TYR A 74 3.03 6.33 -18.68
C TYR A 74 3.50 6.67 -17.26
N LEU A 75 4.64 6.11 -16.81
CA LEU A 75 5.22 6.46 -15.52
C LEU A 75 6.15 7.68 -15.70
N PRO A 76 6.06 8.71 -14.83
CA PRO A 76 7.01 9.80 -14.88
C PRO A 76 8.46 9.29 -14.71
N PRO A 77 9.44 9.90 -15.41
CA PRO A 77 10.84 9.49 -15.30
C PRO A 77 11.32 9.48 -13.84
N GLY A 78 12.03 8.43 -13.45
CA GLY A 78 12.57 8.27 -12.09
C GLY A 78 11.53 7.91 -11.03
N LYS A 79 10.27 7.63 -11.40
CA LYS A 79 9.28 7.08 -10.47
C LYS A 79 9.09 5.60 -10.66
N GLU A 80 9.07 4.89 -9.53
CA GLU A 80 8.76 3.48 -9.47
C GLU A 80 7.37 3.29 -8.85
N LEU A 81 6.67 2.26 -9.34
CA LEU A 81 5.44 1.80 -8.72
C LEU A 81 5.79 0.77 -7.66
N GLU A 82 5.15 0.89 -6.50
CA GLU A 82 5.20 -0.15 -5.47
C GLU A 82 4.67 -1.48 -6.03
N LYS A 83 5.45 -2.54 -5.83
CA LYS A 83 5.15 -3.89 -6.33
C LYS A 83 5.20 -4.88 -5.19
N ASP A 84 4.35 -5.89 -5.29
CA ASP A 84 4.45 -7.07 -4.45
C ASP A 84 5.82 -7.72 -4.59
N ILE A 85 6.30 -8.32 -3.50
CA ILE A 85 7.49 -9.17 -3.52
C ILE A 85 7.30 -10.33 -4.50
N ALA A 86 8.40 -10.69 -5.15
CA ALA A 86 8.44 -11.82 -6.08
C ALA A 86 8.03 -13.11 -5.36
N ASN A 87 7.37 -14.01 -6.09
CA ASN A 87 6.90 -15.27 -5.50
C ASN A 87 8.04 -16.14 -4.96
N THR A 88 9.24 -16.00 -5.51
CA THR A 88 10.48 -16.66 -5.04
C THR A 88 10.99 -16.14 -3.70
N GLU A 89 10.66 -14.90 -3.35
CA GLU A 89 11.07 -14.28 -2.07
C GLU A 89 10.04 -14.48 -0.95
N ARG A 90 8.86 -14.99 -1.30
CA ARG A 90 7.81 -15.27 -0.32
C ARG A 90 8.23 -16.42 0.58
N PRO A 91 8.03 -16.31 1.91
CA PRO A 91 8.29 -17.43 2.79
C PRO A 91 7.34 -18.58 2.46
N HIS A 92 7.81 -19.81 2.66
CA HIS A 92 6.94 -20.98 2.59
C HIS A 92 5.75 -20.80 3.56
N PRO A 93 4.51 -21.21 3.23
CA PRO A 93 3.35 -21.00 4.09
C PRO A 93 3.54 -21.48 5.54
N ALA A 94 4.25 -22.59 5.74
CA ALA A 94 4.58 -23.11 7.07
C ALA A 94 5.58 -22.25 7.88
N LYS A 95 6.31 -21.35 7.21
CA LYS A 95 7.24 -20.38 7.83
C LYS A 95 6.65 -18.97 7.87
N ALA A 96 5.41 -18.78 7.39
CA ALA A 96 4.80 -17.47 7.35
C ALA A 96 4.45 -17.03 8.77
N MET A 97 5.03 -15.90 9.19
CA MET A 97 4.86 -15.33 10.52
C MET A 97 3.83 -14.21 10.47
N SER A 98 2.89 -14.22 11.40
CA SER A 98 2.01 -13.07 11.68
C SER A 98 2.66 -12.20 12.75
N ILE A 99 2.53 -10.88 12.62
CA ILE A 99 2.87 -9.95 13.69
C ILE A 99 1.56 -9.64 14.41
N GLU A 100 1.43 -10.18 15.62
CA GLU A 100 0.31 -9.86 16.49
C GLU A 100 0.51 -8.46 17.08
N TYR A 101 -0.60 -7.76 17.28
CA TYR A 101 -0.64 -6.46 17.93
C TYR A 101 -1.81 -6.45 18.91
N GLU A 102 -1.67 -5.68 19.97
CA GLU A 102 -2.72 -5.49 20.97
C GLU A 102 -3.26 -4.08 20.86
N LEU A 103 -4.57 -3.94 21.11
CA LEU A 103 -5.19 -2.63 21.22
C LEU A 103 -5.00 -2.14 22.65
N VAL A 104 -4.52 -0.91 22.78
CA VAL A 104 -4.43 -0.24 24.07
C VAL A 104 -5.83 0.22 24.47
N ASP A 105 -6.28 -0.17 25.66
CA ASP A 105 -7.57 0.25 26.21
C ASP A 105 -7.46 1.67 26.77
N GLU A 106 -8.04 2.64 26.08
CA GLU A 106 -8.06 4.05 26.49
C GLU A 106 -8.89 4.31 27.75
N SER A 107 -9.69 3.34 28.20
CA SER A 107 -10.43 3.44 29.46
C SER A 107 -9.58 3.12 30.70
N ASP A 108 -8.39 2.52 30.50
CA ASP A 108 -7.41 2.34 31.57
C ASP A 108 -6.76 3.69 31.91
N PRO A 109 -6.76 4.13 33.19
CA PRO A 109 -6.08 5.36 33.59
C PRO A 109 -4.55 5.30 33.40
N ASP A 110 -3.95 4.11 33.29
CA ASP A 110 -2.54 3.95 32.96
C ASP A 110 -2.29 2.73 32.04
N PRO A 111 -2.67 2.85 30.75
CA PRO A 111 -2.54 1.74 29.80
C PRO A 111 -1.07 1.41 29.50
N LEU A 112 -0.20 2.42 29.58
CA LEU A 112 1.20 2.36 29.16
C LEU A 112 2.16 2.04 30.31
N GLY A 113 1.83 2.40 31.55
CA GLY A 113 2.68 2.14 32.72
C GLY A 113 2.75 0.66 33.12
N LYS A 114 1.86 -0.18 32.58
CA LYS A 114 1.98 -1.65 32.68
C LYS A 114 2.98 -2.25 31.71
N ILE A 115 3.37 -1.51 30.67
CA ILE A 115 4.21 -2.01 29.60
C ILE A 115 5.67 -1.75 29.95
N ALA A 116 6.42 -2.83 30.19
CA ALA A 116 7.83 -2.73 30.54
C ALA A 116 8.72 -2.36 29.33
N GLY A 117 9.74 -1.55 29.58
CA GLY A 117 10.77 -1.20 28.60
C GLY A 117 10.47 0.06 27.79
N PRO A 118 11.40 0.48 26.92
CA PRO A 118 11.24 1.69 26.12
C PRO A 118 10.07 1.63 25.14
N GLN A 119 9.56 2.80 24.79
CA GLN A 119 8.41 2.98 23.91
C GLN A 119 8.83 3.76 22.68
N ILE A 120 8.48 3.26 21.50
CA ILE A 120 8.67 3.93 20.23
C ILE A 120 7.31 4.31 19.68
N TYR A 121 7.08 5.60 19.45
CA TYR A 121 5.89 6.07 18.77
C TYR A 121 6.20 6.30 17.30
N THR A 122 5.28 5.92 16.42
CA THR A 122 5.39 6.13 14.97
C THR A 122 4.17 6.88 14.45
N ASP A 123 4.38 7.78 13.49
CA ASP A 123 3.31 8.54 12.85
C ASP A 123 3.64 8.82 11.38
N GLY A 124 2.63 8.80 10.51
CA GLY A 124 2.71 9.09 9.09
C GLY A 124 1.75 10.22 8.71
N SER A 125 2.26 11.28 8.09
CA SER A 125 1.45 12.46 7.75
C SER A 125 1.50 12.79 6.27
N LYS A 126 0.41 13.42 5.79
CA LYS A 126 0.34 14.06 4.48
C LYS A 126 -0.44 15.36 4.54
N ILE A 127 0.21 16.47 4.18
CA ILE A 127 -0.42 17.78 4.13
C ILE A 127 0.14 18.61 2.98
N ASN A 128 -0.73 19.28 2.21
CA ASN A 128 -0.34 20.19 1.13
C ASN A 128 0.71 19.62 0.16
N GLY A 129 0.55 18.35 -0.23
CA GLY A 129 1.48 17.66 -1.14
C GLY A 129 2.83 17.28 -0.52
N ARG A 130 3.03 17.47 0.78
CA ARG A 130 4.19 16.97 1.53
C ARG A 130 3.78 15.71 2.27
N VAL A 131 4.67 14.72 2.29
CA VAL A 131 4.47 13.45 2.98
C VAL A 131 5.65 13.26 3.92
N GLY A 132 5.39 12.85 5.16
CA GLY A 132 6.42 12.64 6.16
C GLY A 132 6.09 11.46 7.06
N ALA A 133 7.13 10.87 7.62
CA ALA A 133 7.06 9.87 8.68
C ALA A 133 7.86 10.35 9.89
N ALA A 134 7.40 10.05 11.08
CA ALA A 134 8.03 10.43 12.33
C ALA A 134 8.14 9.22 13.25
N ILE A 135 9.21 9.20 14.04
CA ILE A 135 9.52 8.16 15.03
C ILE A 135 10.10 8.85 16.25
N THR A 136 9.62 8.54 17.44
CA THR A 136 10.18 9.05 18.71
C THR A 136 10.40 7.89 19.67
N TRP A 137 11.56 7.86 20.33
CA TRP A 137 11.96 6.85 21.29
C TRP A 137 11.95 7.45 22.69
N TRP A 138 11.19 6.83 23.58
CA TRP A 138 10.96 7.26 24.95
C TRP A 138 11.41 6.19 25.93
N THR A 139 12.14 6.62 26.96
CA THR A 139 12.57 5.76 28.07
C THR A 139 12.27 6.48 29.38
N ASN A 140 11.48 5.89 30.28
CA ASN A 140 11.07 6.49 31.55
C ASN A 140 10.51 7.92 31.38
N ASP A 141 9.50 8.07 30.51
CA ASP A 141 8.82 9.34 30.20
C ASP A 141 9.74 10.47 29.69
N THR A 142 10.93 10.11 29.23
CA THR A 142 11.89 11.05 28.64
C THR A 142 12.19 10.63 27.20
N GLU A 143 12.02 11.57 26.27
CA GLU A 143 12.41 11.38 24.87
C GLU A 143 13.94 11.30 24.76
N SER A 144 14.44 10.17 24.26
CA SER A 144 15.88 9.95 24.11
C SER A 144 16.36 10.14 22.66
N GLU A 145 15.55 9.79 21.68
CA GLU A 145 15.89 9.90 20.26
C GLU A 145 14.64 10.15 19.42
N TYR A 146 14.78 10.90 18.33
CA TYR A 146 13.69 11.06 17.36
C TYR A 146 14.23 11.07 15.94
N GLN A 147 13.35 10.79 14.99
CA GLN A 147 13.64 10.79 13.58
C GLN A 147 12.43 11.28 12.79
N THR A 148 12.65 12.27 11.93
CA THR A 148 11.68 12.71 10.93
C THR A 148 12.21 12.41 9.53
N LEU A 149 11.33 11.92 8.67
CA LEU A 149 11.66 11.40 7.35
C LEU A 149 10.73 12.04 6.33
N SER A 150 11.30 12.67 5.31
CA SER A 150 10.51 13.20 4.20
C SER A 150 10.36 12.13 3.12
N LEU A 151 9.12 11.92 2.67
CA LEU A 151 8.79 11.03 1.56
C LEU A 151 8.36 11.84 0.34
N HIS A 152 8.39 11.21 -0.82
CA HIS A 152 7.99 11.85 -2.06
C HIS A 152 6.49 12.27 -2.02
N PRO A 153 6.08 13.44 -2.57
CA PRO A 153 4.70 13.94 -2.58
C PRO A 153 3.60 12.97 -3.06
N SER A 154 3.97 12.02 -3.93
CA SER A 154 3.04 11.01 -4.45
C SER A 154 2.72 9.91 -3.44
N CYS A 155 3.49 9.78 -2.36
CA CYS A 155 3.26 8.76 -1.34
C CYS A 155 1.93 9.00 -0.62
N SER A 156 1.27 7.93 -0.18
CA SER A 156 0.08 8.02 0.66
C SER A 156 0.45 8.15 2.14
N VAL A 157 -0.52 8.54 2.98
CA VAL A 157 -0.39 8.47 4.44
C VAL A 157 -0.03 7.04 4.86
N TYR A 158 -0.74 6.05 4.34
CA TYR A 158 -0.47 4.63 4.57
C TYR A 158 1.00 4.23 4.29
N GLN A 159 1.59 4.71 3.19
CA GLN A 159 3.00 4.42 2.88
C GLN A 159 3.95 5.08 3.88
N ALA A 160 3.61 6.28 4.37
CA ALA A 160 4.39 6.95 5.40
C ALA A 160 4.33 6.19 6.74
N GLU A 161 3.13 5.76 7.16
CA GLU A 161 2.90 4.94 8.36
C GLU A 161 3.70 3.63 8.32
N MET A 162 3.54 2.87 7.23
CA MET A 162 4.26 1.61 7.04
C MET A 162 5.77 1.81 7.04
N TYR A 163 6.24 2.93 6.48
CA TYR A 163 7.66 3.28 6.48
C TYR A 163 8.16 3.69 7.86
N ALA A 164 7.36 4.41 8.65
CA ALA A 164 7.66 4.75 10.04
C ALA A 164 7.84 3.47 10.88
N LEU A 165 6.92 2.51 10.77
CA LEU A 165 7.01 1.19 11.40
C LEU A 165 8.26 0.41 10.98
N TYR A 166 8.54 0.37 9.66
CA TYR A 166 9.74 -0.28 9.14
C TYR A 166 11.02 0.30 9.76
N ARG A 167 11.08 1.62 9.88
CA ARG A 167 12.22 2.34 10.44
C ARG A 167 12.31 2.17 11.96
N ALA A 168 11.18 2.15 12.68
CA ALA A 168 11.14 1.84 14.10
C ALA A 168 11.72 0.44 14.39
N VAL A 169 11.30 -0.56 13.62
CA VAL A 169 11.84 -1.93 13.75
C VAL A 169 13.34 -1.98 13.42
N ALA A 170 13.81 -1.19 12.45
CA ALA A 170 15.23 -1.05 12.16
C ALA A 170 16.01 -0.39 13.32
N MET A 171 15.43 0.61 13.99
CA MET A 171 15.99 1.23 15.19
C MET A 171 16.09 0.21 16.35
N VAL A 172 15.03 -0.56 16.60
CA VAL A 172 15.05 -1.65 17.60
C VAL A 172 16.18 -2.64 17.31
N LYS A 173 16.37 -3.02 16.04
CA LYS A 173 17.45 -3.92 15.63
C LYS A 173 18.85 -3.40 15.94
N ALA A 174 19.04 -2.08 15.86
CA ALA A 174 20.30 -1.41 16.17
C ALA A 174 20.49 -1.20 17.68
N SER A 175 19.41 -1.20 18.46
CA SER A 175 19.43 -1.03 19.91
C SER A 175 19.99 -2.25 20.63
N ARG A 176 20.34 -2.07 21.92
CA ARG A 176 20.74 -3.15 22.84
C ARG A 176 19.59 -3.62 23.73
N GLU A 177 18.42 -3.00 23.58
CA GLU A 177 17.26 -3.29 24.40
C GLU A 177 16.67 -4.65 24.01
N LYS A 178 16.30 -5.44 25.02
CA LYS A 178 15.72 -6.78 24.80
C LYS A 178 14.23 -6.70 24.51
N VAL A 179 13.54 -5.78 25.17
CA VAL A 179 12.10 -5.58 25.05
C VAL A 179 11.86 -4.11 24.74
N VAL A 180 11.20 -3.84 23.63
CA VAL A 180 10.84 -2.49 23.16
C VAL A 180 9.43 -2.55 22.60
N ASN A 181 8.64 -1.53 22.91
CA ASN A 181 7.24 -1.44 22.51
C ASN A 181 7.13 -0.46 21.35
N ILE A 182 6.50 -0.87 20.25
CA ILE A 182 6.24 0.01 19.10
C ILE A 182 4.76 0.33 19.08
N LEU A 183 4.44 1.62 19.11
CA LEU A 183 3.08 2.15 19.18
C LEU A 183 2.78 2.90 17.88
N SER A 184 1.69 2.50 17.24
CA SER A 184 1.17 3.11 16.02
C SER A 184 -0.34 3.17 16.10
N ASP A 185 -0.91 4.27 15.64
CA ASP A 185 -2.36 4.46 15.48
C ASP A 185 -2.85 3.95 14.11
N SER A 186 -1.94 3.55 13.22
CA SER A 186 -2.26 3.09 11.87
C SER A 186 -2.78 1.65 11.86
N ARG A 187 -4.06 1.48 12.20
CA ARG A 187 -4.74 0.17 12.18
C ARG A 187 -4.58 -0.56 10.84
N SER A 188 -4.63 0.16 9.72
CA SER A 188 -4.41 -0.43 8.39
C SER A 188 -3.01 -1.02 8.19
N SER A 189 -1.99 -0.41 8.82
CA SER A 189 -0.63 -0.91 8.79
C SER A 189 -0.47 -2.13 9.69
N LEU A 190 -1.04 -2.08 10.89
CA LEU A 190 -1.04 -3.20 11.84
C LEU A 190 -1.80 -4.43 11.30
N GLU A 191 -2.97 -4.24 10.68
CA GLU A 191 -3.73 -5.30 10.01
C GLU A 191 -2.97 -5.91 8.81
N LEU A 192 -2.17 -5.12 8.09
CA LEU A 192 -1.31 -5.67 7.05
C LEU A 192 -0.21 -6.57 7.66
N LEU A 193 0.42 -6.12 8.75
CA LEU A 193 1.47 -6.86 9.44
C LEU A 193 0.94 -8.14 10.11
N SER A 194 -0.33 -8.17 10.51
CA SER A 194 -0.98 -9.37 11.03
C SER A 194 -1.31 -10.40 9.93
N ASN A 195 -1.38 -10.01 8.66
CA ASN A 195 -1.65 -10.96 7.56
C ASN A 195 -0.37 -11.65 7.06
N PRO A 196 -0.09 -12.93 7.41
CA PRO A 196 1.15 -13.62 7.08
C PRO A 196 1.40 -13.79 5.57
N ARG A 197 0.35 -13.66 4.73
CA ARG A 197 0.40 -13.87 3.27
C ARG A 197 0.53 -12.59 2.46
N THR A 198 0.63 -11.43 3.11
CA THR A 198 0.80 -10.15 2.41
C THR A 198 2.03 -10.15 1.49
N GLY A 199 1.87 -9.60 0.28
CA GLY A 199 2.96 -9.41 -0.68
C GLY A 199 3.70 -8.08 -0.51
N HIS A 200 3.31 -7.26 0.46
CA HIS A 200 3.84 -5.90 0.62
C HIS A 200 5.34 -5.92 0.99
N PRO A 201 6.19 -5.14 0.30
CA PRO A 201 7.65 -5.20 0.48
C PRO A 201 8.11 -4.77 1.88
N LEU A 202 7.58 -3.67 2.42
CA LEU A 202 7.93 -3.22 3.78
C LEU A 202 7.49 -4.21 4.87
N ALA A 203 6.28 -4.79 4.78
CA ALA A 203 5.83 -5.81 5.72
C ALA A 203 6.75 -7.04 5.72
N HIS A 204 7.19 -7.47 4.53
CA HIS A 204 8.17 -8.55 4.40
C HIS A 204 9.52 -8.18 5.02
N ALA A 205 9.99 -6.95 4.82
CA ALA A 205 11.24 -6.45 5.39
C ALA A 205 11.17 -6.40 6.93
N ILE A 206 10.06 -5.93 7.50
CA ILE A 206 9.81 -5.93 8.95
C ILE A 206 9.90 -7.34 9.53
N ARG A 207 9.22 -8.32 8.91
CA ARG A 207 9.24 -9.70 9.39
C ARG A 207 10.61 -10.35 9.33
N LYS A 208 11.39 -10.09 8.28
CA LYS A 208 12.78 -10.57 8.20
C LYS A 208 13.63 -10.04 9.37
N VAL A 209 13.43 -8.78 9.75
CA VAL A 209 14.11 -8.19 10.89
C VAL A 209 13.65 -8.85 12.20
N GLN A 210 12.35 -9.04 12.38
CA GLN A 210 11.78 -9.70 13.56
C GLN A 210 12.29 -11.14 13.71
N GLU A 211 12.31 -11.93 12.63
CA GLU A 211 12.85 -13.30 12.64
C GLU A 211 14.32 -13.30 13.10
N THR A 212 15.11 -12.32 12.65
CA THR A 212 16.51 -12.16 13.07
C THR A 212 16.62 -11.83 14.57
N LEU A 213 15.70 -11.02 15.11
CA LEU A 213 15.66 -10.67 16.53
C LEU A 213 15.30 -11.88 17.40
N THR A 214 14.26 -12.63 17.04
CA THR A 214 13.87 -13.86 17.74
C THR A 214 14.97 -14.93 17.71
N LEU A 215 15.72 -15.04 16.62
CA LEU A 215 16.87 -15.97 16.53
C LEU A 215 18.04 -15.57 17.43
N LYS A 216 18.24 -14.27 17.73
CA LYS A 216 19.27 -13.83 18.69
C LYS A 216 18.92 -14.25 20.12
N GLU A 217 17.64 -14.21 20.51
CA GLU A 217 17.20 -14.64 21.83
C GLU A 217 17.41 -16.15 22.05
N LYS A 218 17.22 -16.96 21.00
CA LYS A 218 17.35 -18.43 21.08
C LYS A 218 18.79 -18.95 21.11
N LYS A 219 19.81 -18.11 20.88
CA LYS A 219 21.22 -18.56 20.70
C LYS A 219 22.07 -18.71 21.97
N TYR A 220 21.49 -18.70 23.17
CA TYR A 220 22.24 -18.85 24.43
C TYR A 220 21.69 -19.96 25.34
N VAL A 221 21.90 -21.23 24.99
CA VAL A 221 22.07 -22.34 25.96
C VAL A 221 22.94 -23.43 25.30
N SER A 222 24.27 -23.34 25.43
CA SER A 222 25.12 -24.54 25.38
C SER A 222 26.29 -24.34 26.34
N THR A 223 26.09 -24.78 27.58
CA THR A 223 27.18 -25.13 28.47
C THR A 223 27.51 -26.60 28.23
N GLY A 224 28.66 -26.85 27.63
CA GLY A 224 29.35 -28.14 27.58
C GLY A 224 30.83 -27.87 27.64
#